data_AF-A0A1G3RHM7-F1
#
_entry.id   AF-A0A1G3RHM7-F1
#
_cell.length_a   1.000
_cell.length_b   1.000
_cell.length_c   1.000
_cell.angle_alpha   90.00
_cell.angle_beta   90.00
_cell.angle_gamma   90.00
#
_symmetry.space_group_name_H-M   'P 1'
#
loop_
_entity.id
_entity.type
_entity.pdbx_description
1 polymer ?
#
loop_
_entity_poly.entity_id
_entity_poly.type
_entity_poly.pdbx_seq_one_letter_code
_entity_poly.pdbx_strand_id
1 'polypeptide(L)'
;MILGNLMGSVIVPASLVLGIVAIICPITVDGMNFFVLSRFFIIFAALLFFFFTKTERLITLREGGVLVFMYLIFLTTILIGIF
;
A
#
# COMPACT_ATOMS: atom_id res chain seq x y z
N MET A 1 10.68 5.36 -17.25
CA MET A 1 9.31 5.08 -17.73
C MET A 1 8.54 4.18 -16.75
N ILE A 2 9.13 3.08 -16.25
CA ILE A 2 8.45 2.08 -15.41
C ILE A 2 7.89 2.65 -14.09
N LEU A 3 8.66 3.47 -13.36
CA LEU A 3 8.20 4.06 -12.10
C LEU A 3 6.95 4.94 -12.24
N GLY A 4 6.85 5.72 -13.32
CA GLY A 4 5.69 6.57 -13.58
C GLY A 4 4.42 5.77 -13.87
N ASN A 5 4.53 4.70 -14.65
CA ASN A 5 3.41 3.76 -14.88
C ASN A 5 2.99 3.05 -13.58
N LEU A 6 3.96 2.66 -12.75
CA LEU A 6 3.69 1.98 -11.48
C LEU A 6 2.98 2.92 -10.49
N MET A 7 3.44 4.16 -10.33
CA MET A 7 2.75 5.15 -9.51
C MET A 7 1.35 5.49 -10.04
N GLY A 8 1.20 5.66 -11.36
CA GLY A 8 -0.11 5.91 -11.98
C GLY A 8 -1.11 4.79 -11.70
N SER A 9 -0.67 3.54 -11.74
CA SER A 9 -1.51 2.36 -11.47
C SER A 9 -1.97 2.26 -10.00
N VAL A 10 -1.32 2.96 -9.07
CA VAL A 10 -1.72 3.00 -7.65
C VAL A 10 -2.55 4.25 -7.34
N ILE A 11 -2.12 5.42 -7.84
CA ILE A 11 -2.78 6.70 -7.53
C ILE A 11 -4.16 6.79 -8.19
N VAL A 12 -4.31 6.34 -9.44
CA VAL A 12 -5.59 6.48 -10.17
C VAL A 12 -6.70 5.65 -9.50
N PRO A 13 -6.52 4.36 -9.16
CA PRO A 13 -7.54 3.62 -8.42
C PRO A 13 -7.79 4.18 -7.02
N ALA A 14 -6.74 4.61 -6.31
CA ALA A 14 -6.89 5.11 -4.95
C ALA A 14 -7.62 6.46 -4.85
N SER A 15 -7.53 7.31 -5.88
CA SER A 15 -8.17 8.63 -5.90
C SER A 15 -9.45 8.66 -6.73
N LEU A 16 -9.39 8.23 -7.99
CA LEU A 16 -10.51 8.32 -8.92
C LEU A 16 -11.52 7.21 -8.65
N VAL A 17 -11.08 5.95 -8.60
CA VAL A 17 -12.00 4.81 -8.45
C VAL A 17 -12.60 4.81 -7.04
N LEU A 18 -11.78 4.85 -6.00
CA LEU A 18 -12.27 4.94 -4.62
C LEU A 18 -13.10 6.21 -4.37
N GLY A 19 -12.74 7.34 -4.98
CA GLY A 19 -13.51 8.59 -4.87
C GLY A 19 -14.91 8.47 -5.46
N ILE A 20 -15.03 7.88 -6.65
CA ILE A 20 -16.33 7.61 -7.29
C ILE A 20 -17.13 6.59 -6.46
N VAL A 21 -16.48 5.52 -6.00
CA VAL A 21 -17.13 4.49 -5.16
C VAL A 21 -17.67 5.12 -3.88
N ALA A 22 -16.91 5.98 -3.20
CA ALA A 22 -17.33 6.63 -1.96
C ALA A 22 -18.55 7.56 -2.13
N ILE A 23 -18.77 8.12 -3.33
CA ILE A 23 -19.95 8.94 -3.65
C ILE A 23 -21.18 8.06 -3.91
N ILE A 24 -21.01 6.93 -4.61
CA ILE A 24 -22.12 6.05 -5.02
C ILE A 24 -22.53 5.10 -3.89
N CYS A 25 -21.55 4.50 -3.20
CA CYS A 25 -21.73 3.55 -2.12
C CYS A 25 -20.88 4.01 -0.92
N PRO A 26 -21.50 4.58 0.14
CA PRO A 26 -20.73 5.03 1.29
C PRO A 26 -20.00 3.84 1.92
N ILE A 27 -18.68 3.96 1.98
CA ILE A 27 -17.79 2.91 2.50
C ILE A 27 -17.95 2.88 4.02
N THR A 28 -18.75 1.95 4.53
CA THR A 28 -18.86 1.67 5.96
C THR A 28 -17.76 0.70 6.37
N VAL A 29 -17.01 1.04 7.42
CA VAL A 29 -15.89 0.23 7.91
C VAL A 29 -16.22 -0.24 9.33
N ASP A 30 -16.69 -1.48 9.43
CA ASP A 30 -16.95 -2.14 10.71
C ASP A 30 -15.65 -2.77 11.24
N GLY A 31 -14.83 -1.98 11.93
CA GLY A 31 -13.56 -2.46 12.51
C GLY A 31 -12.49 -1.40 12.64
N MET A 32 -12.62 -0.49 13.61
CA MET A 32 -11.70 0.63 13.80
C MET A 32 -10.26 0.17 14.10
N ASN A 33 -10.07 -0.99 14.75
CA ASN A 33 -8.76 -1.52 15.12
C ASN A 33 -7.96 -2.03 13.90
N PHE A 34 -8.61 -2.77 13.01
CA PHE A 34 -8.02 -3.29 11.76
C PHE A 34 -7.64 -2.17 10.79
N PHE A 35 -8.45 -1.10 10.77
CA PHE A 35 -8.24 0.06 9.92
C PHE A 35 -7.02 0.90 10.33
N VAL A 36 -6.81 1.08 11.64
CA VAL A 36 -5.66 1.83 12.15
C VAL A 36 -4.36 1.10 11.84
N LEU A 37 -4.30 -0.22 12.08
CA LEU A 37 -3.12 -1.03 11.78
C LEU A 37 -2.80 -1.04 10.28
N SER A 38 -3.82 -1.24 9.44
CA SER A 38 -3.66 -1.25 7.98
C SER A 38 -3.19 0.10 7.43
N ARG A 39 -3.72 1.22 7.95
CA ARG A 39 -3.25 2.57 7.57
C ARG A 39 -1.81 2.81 7.97
N PHE A 40 -1.43 2.44 9.20
CA PHE A 40 -0.06 2.60 9.67
C PHE A 40 0.91 1.81 8.80
N PHE A 41 0.54 0.58 8.44
CA PHE A 41 1.35 -0.28 7.59
C PHE A 41 1.50 0.28 6.17
N ILE A 42 0.43 0.78 5.56
CA ILE A 42 0.46 1.42 4.24
C ILE A 42 1.35 2.66 4.25
N ILE A 43 1.25 3.51 5.28
CA ILE A 43 2.09 4.71 5.41
C ILE A 43 3.56 4.31 5.57
N PHE A 44 3.85 3.29 6.37
CA PHE A 44 5.21 2.79 6.58
C PHE A 44 5.80 2.18 5.31
N ALA A 45 5.01 1.38 4.58
CA ALA A 45 5.40 0.82 3.29
C ALA A 45 5.64 1.91 2.23
N ALA A 46 4.78 2.94 2.18
CA ALA A 46 4.93 4.07 1.28
C ALA A 46 6.19 4.90 1.61
N LEU A 47 6.53 5.06 2.89
CA LEU A 47 7.71 5.80 3.33
C LEU A 47 9.00 5.04 2.98
N LEU A 48 9.02 3.72 3.18
CA LEU A 48 10.12 2.85 2.73
C LEU A 48 10.25 2.87 1.20
N PHE A 49 9.13 2.77 0.48
CA PHE A 49 9.11 2.86 -0.98
C PHE A 49 9.65 4.20 -1.49
N PHE A 50 9.29 5.31 -0.84
CA PHE A 50 9.78 6.64 -1.16
C PHE A 50 11.28 6.78 -0.88
N PHE A 51 11.76 6.23 0.24
CA PHE A 51 13.18 6.24 0.60
C PHE A 51 14.02 5.44 -0.40
N PHE A 52 13.60 4.23 -0.77
CA PHE A 52 14.27 3.42 -1.79
C PHE A 52 14.25 4.09 -3.18
N THR A 53 13.12 4.70 -3.55
CA THR A 53 12.99 5.42 -4.83
C THR A 53 13.93 6.63 -4.92
N LYS A 54 14.23 7.28 -3.79
CA LYS A 54 15.12 8.45 -3.72
C LYS A 54 16.60 8.10 -3.85
N THR A 55 17.02 6.91 -3.45
CA THR A 55 18.45 6.55 -3.36
C THR A 55 19.07 6.21 -4.72
N GLU A 56 18.37 5.49 -5.62
CA GLU A 56 19.00 5.05 -6.89
C GLU A 56 18.19 5.26 -8.19
N ARG A 57 17.01 5.91 -8.17
CA ARG A 57 16.11 6.07 -9.35
C ARG A 57 15.70 4.76 -10.07
N LEU A 58 16.19 3.62 -9.61
CA LEU A 58 15.94 2.26 -10.10
C LEU A 58 15.72 1.38 -8.88
N ILE A 59 14.54 0.77 -8.78
CA ILE A 59 14.28 -0.24 -7.77
C ILE A 59 15.07 -1.48 -8.16
N THR A 60 16.11 -1.80 -7.39
CA THR A 60 16.91 -3.00 -7.61
C THR A 60 16.14 -4.23 -7.09
N LEU A 61 16.34 -5.42 -7.68
CA LEU A 61 15.70 -6.68 -7.26
C LEU A 61 15.76 -6.94 -5.73
N ARG A 62 16.83 -6.46 -5.07
CA ARG A 62 16.99 -6.55 -3.61
C ARG A 62 16.01 -5.66 -2.85
N GLU A 63 15.79 -4.43 -3.30
CA GLU A 63 14.87 -3.47 -2.66
C GLU A 63 13.41 -3.89 -2.88
N GLY A 64 13.09 -4.36 -4.08
CA GLY A 64 11.79 -4.97 -4.39
C GLY A 64 11.53 -6.23 -3.54
N GLY A 65 12.56 -7.07 -3.32
CA GLY A 65 12.47 -8.23 -2.44
C GLY A 65 12.13 -7.89 -0.99
N VAL A 66 12.72 -6.81 -0.45
CA VAL A 66 12.40 -6.32 0.91
C VAL A 66 10.95 -5.84 1.00
N LEU A 67 10.45 -5.10 0.00
CA LEU A 67 9.06 -4.65 -0.06
C LEU A 67 8.08 -5.82 -0.15
N VAL A 68 8.38 -6.84 -0.95
CA VAL A 68 7.57 -8.07 -1.06
C VAL A 68 7.60 -8.87 0.24
N PHE A 69 8.75 -9.00 0.89
CA PHE A 69 8.87 -9.69 2.17
C PHE A 69 8.05 -8.99 3.27
N MET A 70 8.11 -7.66 3.33
CA MET A 70 7.27 -6.88 4.23
C MET A 70 5.77 -7.08 3.93
N TYR A 71 5.38 -7.12 2.66
CA TYR A 71 4.00 -7.43 2.27
C TYR A 71 3.56 -8.83 2.71
N LEU A 72 4.44 -9.84 2.62
CA LEU A 72 4.13 -11.19 3.09
C LEU A 72 3.89 -11.24 4.60
N ILE A 73 4.67 -10.51 5.40
CA ILE A 73 4.46 -10.40 6.85
C ILE A 73 3.09 -9.78 7.16
N PHE A 74 2.70 -8.75 6.42
CA PHE A 74 1.37 -8.15 6.56
C PHE A 74 0.26 -9.13 6.23
N LEU A 75 0.41 -9.86 5.13
CA LEU A 75 -0.57 -10.84 4.68
C LEU A 75 -0.72 -11.98 5.68
N THR A 76 0.37 -12.51 6.23
CA THR A 76 0.29 -13.53 7.28
C THR A 76 -0.35 -13.01 8.55
N THR A 77 -0.06 -11.76 8.95
CA THR A 77 -0.69 -11.11 10.12
C THR A 77 -2.21 -11.00 9.95
N ILE A 78 -2.68 -10.62 8.76
CA ILE A 78 -4.11 -10.55 8.45
C ILE A 78 -4.74 -11.94 8.40
N LEU A 79 -4.09 -12.88 7.69
CA LEU A 79 -4.62 -14.23 7.47
C LEU A 79 -4.82 -15.01 8.77
N ILE A 80 -3.90 -14.82 9.72
CA ILE A 80 -3.96 -15.47 11.03
C ILE A 80 -5.01 -14.84 11.96
N GLY A 81 -5.60 -13.69 11.59
CA GLY A 81 -6.66 -13.06 12.38
C GLY A 81 -6.19 -12.68 13.78
N ILE A 82 -4.91 -12.29 13.93
CA ILE A 82 -4.35 -11.86 15.23
C ILE A 82 -4.94 -10.52 15.72
N PHE A 83 -5.92 -9.95 15.01
CA PHE A 83 -6.74 -8.81 15.44
C PHE A 83 -8.19 -8.93 14.97
#